data_AF-A0A3B8WJF8-F1
#
_entry.id   AF-A0A3B8WJF8-F1
#
_cell.length_a   1.000
_cell.length_b   1.000
_cell.length_c   1.000
_cell.angle_alpha   90.00
_cell.angle_beta   90.00
_cell.angle_gamma   90.00
#
_symmetry.space_group_name_H-M   'P 1'
#
loop_
_entity.id
_entity.type
_entity.pdbx_description
1 polymer ?
#
loop_
_entity_poly.entity_id
_entity_poly.type
_entity_poly.pdbx_seq_one_letter_code
_entity_poly.pdbx_strand_id
1 'polypeptide(L)'
;MICSCNKTNSGLPMKANRLSKLSLAIGLSVATTSALASPQAFMSARSFAMGGTGVAVAHPSAAPSANPAMMAAEQHDWADDFGLMLPSVNARAADEEEVIDQVDDIQDLIDGFEDFKSSNPTEAQANARELIDRLEAFDRDTMRANVGLGLGFAIPTNSISVGFFTAGNLTATVRGEFDERDRVILEGIAALDPSAVDSVNLEDNLQSRGRILASAVVEAGISFAKTFELNNTNALQLGVSP
;
A
#
# COMPACT_ATOMS: atom_id res chain seq x y z
N MET A 1 70.52 -31.44 47.21
CA MET A 1 69.66 -30.99 48.31
C MET A 1 68.29 -30.67 47.70
N ILE A 2 67.40 -31.67 47.66
CA ILE A 2 66.06 -31.66 48.29
C ILE A 2 65.18 -30.52 47.74
N CYS A 3 64.40 -30.77 46.68
CA CYS A 3 63.00 -31.23 46.69
C CYS A 3 62.00 -30.08 46.91
N SER A 4 61.13 -29.80 45.92
CA SER A 4 59.68 -30.02 46.08
C SER A 4 58.92 -29.68 44.80
N CYS A 5 57.93 -30.51 44.51
CA CYS A 5 57.11 -30.53 43.31
C CYS A 5 55.69 -30.02 43.64
N ASN A 6 54.97 -29.62 42.58
CA ASN A 6 53.51 -29.78 42.41
C ASN A 6 52.60 -28.62 42.89
N LYS A 7 51.84 -27.99 41.98
CA LYS A 7 50.49 -28.44 41.60
C LYS A 7 49.91 -27.66 40.42
N THR A 8 49.42 -28.43 39.46
CA THR A 8 48.58 -28.08 38.31
C THR A 8 47.37 -27.21 38.67
N ASN A 9 47.05 -26.23 37.83
CA ASN A 9 45.65 -25.81 37.65
C ASN A 9 45.31 -25.68 36.16
N SER A 10 44.71 -26.76 35.66
CA SER A 10 44.03 -26.85 34.38
C SER A 10 42.71 -26.09 34.44
N GLY A 11 42.58 -25.03 33.64
CA GLY A 11 41.34 -24.30 33.41
C GLY A 11 41.02 -24.24 31.91
N LEU A 12 40.17 -25.18 31.49
CA LEU A 12 39.47 -25.38 30.21
C LEU A 12 39.57 -24.28 29.12
N PRO A 13 39.81 -24.65 27.84
CA PRO A 13 39.52 -23.74 26.73
C PRO A 13 38.01 -23.51 26.68
N MET A 14 37.58 -22.24 26.76
CA MET A 14 36.20 -21.85 26.49
C MET A 14 35.82 -22.34 25.09
N LYS A 15 35.05 -23.43 25.03
CA LYS A 15 34.43 -23.93 23.81
C LYS A 15 33.41 -22.87 23.41
N ALA A 16 33.81 -21.93 22.56
CA ALA A 16 32.91 -20.94 22.00
C ALA A 16 31.71 -21.68 21.43
N ASN A 17 30.51 -21.40 21.94
CA ASN A 17 29.24 -21.99 21.53
C ASN A 17 28.94 -21.63 20.05
N ARG A 18 29.63 -22.29 19.12
CA ARG A 18 29.40 -22.16 17.68
C ARG A 18 27.96 -22.52 17.33
N LEU A 19 27.36 -23.43 18.10
CA LEU A 19 25.94 -23.82 18.00
C LEU A 19 24.97 -22.68 18.32
N SER A 20 25.29 -21.78 19.28
CA SER A 20 24.41 -20.65 19.63
C SER A 20 24.39 -19.57 18.55
N LYS A 21 25.55 -19.29 17.93
CA LYS A 21 25.64 -18.34 16.81
C LYS A 21 24.95 -18.86 15.55
N LEU A 22 25.09 -20.16 15.27
CA LEU A 22 24.38 -20.82 14.16
C LEU A 22 22.88 -20.88 14.40
N SER A 23 22.42 -21.19 15.62
CA SER A 23 20.99 -21.21 15.94
C SER A 23 20.34 -19.82 15.86
N LEU A 24 21.07 -18.77 16.25
CA LEU A 24 20.61 -17.39 16.09
C LEU A 24 20.55 -16.98 14.61
N ALA A 25 21.56 -17.35 13.81
CA ALA A 25 21.57 -17.08 12.37
C ALA A 25 20.46 -17.83 11.62
N ILE A 26 20.23 -19.10 11.97
CA ILE A 26 19.14 -19.90 11.40
C ILE A 26 17.77 -19.33 11.81
N GLY A 27 17.60 -18.94 13.08
CA GLY A 27 16.39 -18.26 13.55
C GLY A 27 16.12 -16.93 12.83
N LEU A 28 17.17 -16.13 12.61
CA LEU A 28 17.05 -14.86 11.87
C LEU A 28 16.72 -15.07 10.38
N SER A 29 17.25 -16.14 9.77
CA SER A 29 16.96 -16.49 8.38
C SER A 29 15.54 -17.03 8.17
N VAL A 30 14.94 -17.67 9.19
CA VAL A 30 13.52 -18.08 9.15
C VAL A 30 12.59 -16.87 9.38
N ALA A 31 13.05 -15.84 10.10
CA ALA A 31 12.33 -14.59 10.31
C ALA A 31 12.34 -13.64 9.10
N THR A 32 13.00 -14.01 7.99
CA THR A 32 13.01 -13.20 6.77
C THR A 32 11.70 -13.42 6.01
N THR A 33 10.61 -12.85 6.52
CA THR A 33 9.33 -12.81 5.80
C THR A 33 9.51 -12.01 4.52
N SER A 34 9.03 -12.56 3.41
CA SER A 34 8.89 -11.85 2.13
C SER A 34 8.20 -10.51 2.37
N ALA A 35 8.87 -9.41 2.04
CA ALA A 35 8.25 -8.09 1.98
C ALA A 35 7.26 -8.10 0.82
N LEU A 36 6.04 -8.59 1.07
CA LEU A 36 4.93 -8.37 0.18
C LEU A 36 4.62 -6.87 0.24
N ALA A 37 4.59 -6.21 -0.91
CA ALA A 37 4.02 -4.88 -1.03
C ALA A 37 2.51 -5.01 -0.73
N SER A 38 2.19 -5.02 0.56
CA SER A 38 0.85 -5.09 1.07
C SER A 38 0.07 -3.89 0.55
N PRO A 39 -1.23 -4.06 0.23
CA PRO A 39 -2.16 -2.95 0.19
C PRO A 39 -1.98 -2.05 1.42
N GLN A 40 -2.25 -0.76 1.25
CA GLN A 40 -2.13 0.22 2.34
C GLN A 40 -2.85 -0.32 3.58
N ALA A 41 -2.13 -0.42 4.70
CA ALA A 41 -2.70 -0.85 5.97
C ALA A 41 -3.74 0.16 6.46
N PHE A 42 -4.64 -0.28 7.33
CA PHE A 42 -5.66 0.60 7.87
C PHE A 42 -5.03 1.75 8.67
N MET A 43 -5.62 2.93 8.53
CA MET A 43 -5.22 4.14 9.23
C MET A 43 -6.37 4.65 10.08
N SER A 44 -6.13 4.89 11.37
CA SER A 44 -7.10 5.62 12.20
C SER A 44 -7.34 7.02 11.64
N ALA A 45 -8.48 7.65 11.96
CA ALA A 45 -8.77 9.02 11.52
C ALA A 45 -7.66 10.02 11.89
N ARG A 46 -7.02 9.84 13.06
CA ARG A 46 -5.84 10.63 13.47
C ARG A 46 -4.65 10.37 12.56
N SER A 47 -4.33 9.10 12.28
CA SER A 47 -3.24 8.72 11.37
C SER A 47 -3.46 9.28 9.96
N PHE A 48 -4.71 9.25 9.49
CA PHE A 48 -5.14 9.82 8.22
C PHE A 48 -4.97 11.33 8.16
N ALA A 49 -5.43 12.06 9.19
CA ALA A 49 -5.22 13.50 9.30
C ALA A 49 -3.74 13.90 9.37
N MET A 50 -2.88 13.00 9.85
CA MET A 50 -1.42 13.17 9.91
C MET A 50 -0.70 12.56 8.69
N GLY A 51 -1.41 12.39 7.56
CA GLY A 51 -0.81 12.01 6.29
C GLY A 51 -0.29 10.57 6.18
N GLY A 52 -0.82 9.61 6.95
CA GLY A 52 -0.31 8.23 6.92
C GLY A 52 0.53 7.82 8.10
N THR A 53 0.81 8.73 9.04
CA THR A 53 1.71 8.41 10.15
C THR A 53 1.01 7.56 11.20
N GLY A 54 1.67 6.52 11.68
CA GLY A 54 1.11 5.61 12.68
C GLY A 54 2.17 4.83 13.45
N VAL A 55 3.31 4.53 12.83
CA VAL A 55 4.33 3.69 13.46
C VAL A 55 4.93 4.33 14.72
N ALA A 56 5.25 5.62 14.71
CA ALA A 56 5.91 6.30 15.82
C ALA A 56 4.96 7.06 16.76
N VAL A 57 3.72 7.30 16.32
CA VAL A 57 2.77 8.21 17.00
C VAL A 57 1.39 7.57 17.18
N ALA A 58 1.28 6.25 17.02
CA ALA A 58 0.03 5.56 17.28
C ALA A 58 -0.39 5.78 18.73
N HIS A 59 -1.61 6.30 18.87
CA HIS A 59 -2.30 6.29 20.15
C HIS A 59 -2.53 4.84 20.60
N PRO A 60 -2.55 4.53 21.92
CA PRO A 60 -2.75 3.16 22.40
C PRO A 60 -3.92 2.43 21.74
N SER A 61 -5.02 3.12 21.48
CA SER A 61 -6.20 2.54 20.83
C SER A 61 -6.03 2.09 19.37
N ALA A 62 -5.06 2.66 18.64
CA ALA A 62 -4.73 2.31 17.25
C ALA A 62 -3.37 1.61 17.13
N ALA A 63 -2.60 1.55 18.21
CA ALA A 63 -1.32 0.85 18.28
C ALA A 63 -1.41 -0.65 17.95
N PRO A 64 -2.46 -1.42 18.33
CA PRO A 64 -2.52 -2.85 18.04
C PRO A 64 -2.36 -3.19 16.55
N SER A 65 -2.91 -2.35 15.65
CA SER A 65 -2.84 -2.53 14.19
C SER A 65 -1.71 -1.74 13.52
N ALA A 66 -1.29 -0.60 14.08
CA ALA A 66 -0.30 0.27 13.44
C ALA A 66 1.14 0.00 13.88
N ASN A 67 1.36 -0.12 15.19
CA ASN A 67 2.64 -0.53 15.78
C ASN A 67 2.38 -1.04 17.21
N PRO A 68 2.35 -2.37 17.42
CA PRO A 68 2.01 -2.93 18.73
C PRO A 68 3.00 -2.51 19.81
N ALA A 69 4.27 -2.20 19.50
CA ALA A 69 5.25 -1.77 20.49
C ALA A 69 4.82 -0.48 21.22
N MET A 70 4.08 0.40 20.54
CA MET A 70 3.54 1.65 21.12
C MET A 70 2.51 1.41 22.23
N MET A 71 1.96 0.19 22.34
CA MET A 71 1.09 -0.16 23.48
C MET A 71 1.86 -0.26 24.80
N ALA A 72 3.18 -0.50 24.75
CA ALA A 72 4.05 -0.56 25.92
C ALA A 72 4.90 0.71 26.11
N ALA A 73 4.72 1.70 25.22
CA ALA A 73 5.37 3.00 25.37
C ALA A 73 4.78 3.76 26.56
N GLU A 74 5.61 4.56 27.24
CA GLU A 74 5.13 5.52 28.21
C GLU A 74 4.21 6.52 27.51
N GLN A 75 2.94 6.52 27.91
CA GLN A 75 1.93 7.45 27.41
C GLN A 75 1.72 8.57 28.42
N HIS A 76 1.06 9.64 27.99
CA HIS A 76 0.65 10.68 28.93
C HIS A 76 -0.36 10.13 29.93
N ASP A 77 -0.38 10.65 31.16
CA ASP A 77 -1.20 10.14 32.27
C ASP A 77 -2.70 9.93 31.94
N TRP A 78 -3.26 10.65 30.96
CA TRP A 78 -4.67 10.50 30.52
C TRP A 78 -4.91 9.36 29.52
N ALA A 79 -3.86 8.70 29.03
CA ALA A 79 -3.91 7.64 28.00
C ALA A 79 -3.24 6.33 28.44
N ASP A 80 -2.87 6.22 29.72
CA ASP A 80 -2.09 5.09 30.25
C ASP A 80 -2.96 3.91 30.73
N ASP A 81 -4.25 4.13 31.01
CA ASP A 81 -5.14 3.08 31.55
C ASP A 81 -5.80 2.22 30.45
N PHE A 82 -6.37 2.88 29.44
CA PHE A 82 -7.17 2.23 28.40
C PHE A 82 -7.30 3.12 27.15
N GLY A 83 -7.17 2.51 25.99
CA GLY A 83 -7.44 3.13 24.69
C GLY A 83 -8.60 2.46 23.98
N LEU A 84 -9.58 3.24 23.52
CA LEU A 84 -10.61 2.80 22.59
C LEU A 84 -10.60 3.63 21.32
N MET A 85 -10.63 2.94 20.19
CA MET A 85 -10.87 3.49 18.86
C MET A 85 -12.22 2.93 18.41
N LEU A 86 -13.23 3.80 18.50
CA LEU A 86 -14.53 3.54 17.90
C LEU A 86 -14.38 3.34 16.38
N PRO A 87 -15.37 2.73 15.70
CA PRO A 87 -15.35 2.55 14.26
C PRO A 87 -14.89 3.83 13.55
N SER A 88 -13.68 3.76 13.00
CA SER A 88 -12.99 4.85 12.34
C SER A 88 -12.98 4.54 10.86
N VAL A 89 -13.50 5.46 10.06
CA VAL A 89 -13.56 5.34 8.61
C VAL A 89 -12.64 6.39 8.00
N ASN A 90 -11.88 6.00 6.99
CA ASN A 90 -11.08 6.90 6.17
C ASN A 90 -11.36 6.61 4.69
N ALA A 91 -11.24 7.64 3.85
CA ALA A 91 -11.33 7.50 2.41
C ALA A 91 -10.39 8.52 1.77
N ARG A 92 -9.69 8.11 0.70
CA ARG A 92 -8.89 9.00 -0.14
C ARG A 92 -9.02 8.62 -1.60
N ALA A 93 -9.12 9.62 -2.45
CA ALA A 93 -8.95 9.50 -3.89
C ALA A 93 -7.71 10.30 -4.28
N ALA A 94 -6.94 9.79 -5.23
CA ALA A 94 -5.82 10.46 -5.86
C ALA A 94 -6.02 10.30 -7.37
N ASP A 95 -6.21 11.42 -8.05
CA ASP A 95 -6.38 11.52 -9.49
C ASP A 95 -5.71 12.83 -9.89
N GLU A 96 -4.41 12.79 -10.13
CA GLU A 96 -3.63 14.00 -10.46
C GLU A 96 -3.80 14.37 -11.93
N GLU A 97 -4.07 13.37 -12.77
CA GLU A 97 -4.22 13.51 -14.20
C GLU A 97 -5.67 13.58 -14.68
N GLU A 98 -6.66 13.62 -13.77
CA GLU A 98 -8.09 13.70 -14.12
C GLU A 98 -8.54 12.52 -15.02
N VAL A 99 -8.08 11.30 -14.70
CA VAL A 99 -8.30 10.08 -15.50
C VAL A 99 -9.78 9.81 -15.77
N ILE A 100 -10.67 10.17 -14.84
CA ILE A 100 -12.12 10.04 -15.04
C ILE A 100 -12.57 10.95 -16.20
N ASP A 101 -12.16 12.20 -16.18
CA ASP A 101 -12.54 13.18 -17.20
C ASP A 101 -11.91 12.83 -18.56
N GLN A 102 -10.68 12.29 -18.57
CA GLN A 102 -10.05 11.78 -19.80
C GLN A 102 -10.84 10.64 -20.46
N VAL A 103 -11.44 9.74 -19.67
CA VAL A 103 -12.27 8.65 -20.18
C VAL A 103 -13.57 9.17 -20.78
N ASP A 104 -14.15 10.23 -20.21
CA ASP A 104 -15.33 10.89 -20.76
C ASP A 104 -14.98 11.63 -22.07
N ASP A 105 -13.87 12.39 -22.11
CA ASP A 105 -13.36 13.05 -23.33
C ASP A 105 -13.12 12.04 -24.48
N ILE A 106 -12.55 10.87 -24.17
CA ILE A 106 -12.33 9.80 -25.16
C ILE A 106 -13.65 9.27 -25.72
N GLN A 107 -14.65 9.04 -24.87
CA GLN A 107 -15.96 8.55 -25.29
C GLN A 107 -16.68 9.59 -26.17
N ASP A 108 -16.65 10.86 -25.77
CA ASP A 108 -17.27 11.95 -26.54
C ASP A 108 -16.64 12.08 -27.94
N LEU A 109 -15.33 11.86 -28.08
CA LEU A 109 -14.65 11.87 -29.39
C LEU A 109 -15.00 10.66 -30.26
N ILE A 110 -15.18 9.48 -29.67
CA ILE A 110 -15.63 8.27 -30.38
C ILE A 110 -17.07 8.47 -30.87
N ASP A 111 -17.97 8.91 -30.00
CA ASP A 111 -19.37 9.16 -30.35
C ASP A 111 -19.47 10.26 -31.43
N GLY A 112 -18.70 11.34 -31.26
CA GLY A 112 -18.63 12.42 -32.25
C GLY A 112 -18.08 11.93 -33.60
N PHE A 113 -17.10 11.02 -33.61
CA PHE A 113 -16.63 10.41 -34.85
C PHE A 113 -17.76 9.67 -35.58
N GLU A 114 -18.49 8.83 -34.85
CA GLU A 114 -19.57 8.02 -35.40
C GLU A 114 -20.75 8.87 -35.91
N ASP A 115 -21.08 9.97 -35.22
CA ASP A 115 -22.11 10.92 -35.63
C ASP A 115 -21.74 11.70 -36.90
N PHE A 116 -20.45 12.04 -37.05
CA PHE A 116 -19.99 12.87 -38.15
C PHE A 116 -19.49 12.09 -39.37
N LYS A 117 -19.15 10.80 -39.27
CA LYS A 117 -18.49 10.06 -40.36
C LYS A 117 -19.25 10.10 -41.71
N SER A 118 -20.58 10.10 -41.68
CA SER A 118 -21.42 10.19 -42.88
C SER A 118 -21.81 11.62 -43.26
N SER A 119 -21.95 12.51 -42.27
CA SER A 119 -22.56 13.84 -42.41
C SER A 119 -21.53 14.95 -42.58
N ASN A 120 -20.39 14.85 -41.90
CA ASN A 120 -19.27 15.78 -41.93
C ASN A 120 -17.94 15.03 -41.72
N PRO A 121 -17.43 14.33 -42.75
CA PRO A 121 -16.26 13.46 -42.61
C PRO A 121 -14.97 14.22 -42.23
N THR A 122 -14.88 15.52 -42.53
CA THR A 122 -13.76 16.36 -42.09
C THR A 122 -13.71 16.50 -40.58
N GLU A 123 -14.88 16.64 -39.93
CA GLU A 123 -14.99 16.73 -38.47
C GLU A 123 -14.70 15.37 -37.82
N ALA A 124 -15.21 14.28 -38.41
CA ALA A 124 -14.87 12.93 -37.95
C ALA A 124 -13.35 12.70 -37.98
N GLN A 125 -12.66 13.15 -39.04
CA GLN A 125 -11.19 13.09 -39.08
C GLN A 125 -10.50 13.99 -38.06
N ALA A 126 -11.11 15.12 -37.67
CA ALA A 126 -10.59 15.95 -36.59
C ALA A 126 -10.69 15.22 -35.25
N ASN A 127 -11.84 14.58 -34.96
CA ASN A 127 -12.02 13.77 -33.76
C ASN A 127 -11.05 12.59 -33.71
N ALA A 128 -10.80 11.91 -34.85
CA ALA A 128 -9.82 10.84 -34.91
C ALA A 128 -8.38 11.31 -34.59
N ARG A 129 -8.02 12.56 -34.96
CA ARG A 129 -6.71 13.14 -34.60
C ARG A 129 -6.66 13.49 -33.12
N GLU A 130 -7.70 14.13 -32.59
CA GLU A 130 -7.76 14.48 -31.18
C GLU A 130 -7.77 13.23 -30.30
N LEU A 131 -8.42 12.15 -30.73
CA LEU A 131 -8.45 10.88 -30.03
C LEU A 131 -7.04 10.28 -29.84
N ILE A 132 -6.11 10.49 -30.78
CA ILE A 132 -4.70 10.09 -30.60
C ILE A 132 -4.08 10.85 -29.43
N ASP A 133 -4.27 12.17 -29.38
CA ASP A 133 -3.73 13.02 -28.32
C ASP A 133 -4.32 12.66 -26.95
N ARG A 134 -5.64 12.36 -26.90
CA ARG A 134 -6.31 11.94 -25.66
C ARG A 134 -5.89 10.55 -25.19
N LEU A 135 -5.76 9.59 -26.11
CA LEU A 135 -5.27 8.25 -25.76
C LEU A 135 -3.80 8.25 -25.35
N GLU A 136 -2.99 9.15 -25.91
CA GLU A 136 -1.59 9.32 -25.49
C GLU A 136 -1.48 9.97 -24.12
N ALA A 137 -2.32 10.97 -23.81
CA ALA A 137 -2.42 11.52 -22.46
C ALA A 137 -2.86 10.43 -21.47
N PHE A 138 -3.87 9.63 -21.83
CA PHE A 138 -4.40 8.57 -20.98
C PHE A 138 -3.42 7.40 -20.74
N ASP A 139 -2.40 7.21 -21.59
CA ASP A 139 -1.46 6.10 -21.42
C ASP A 139 -0.68 6.23 -20.10
N ARG A 140 -0.85 5.22 -19.24
CA ARG A 140 -0.20 5.11 -17.92
C ARG A 140 -0.64 6.09 -16.87
N ASP A 141 -1.55 7.00 -17.16
CA ASP A 141 -2.20 7.84 -16.15
C ASP A 141 -3.02 6.96 -15.20
N THR A 142 -3.05 7.34 -13.92
CA THR A 142 -3.65 6.49 -12.87
C THR A 142 -4.52 7.25 -11.91
N MET A 143 -5.69 6.69 -11.64
CA MET A 143 -6.54 7.11 -10.53
C MET A 143 -6.54 6.03 -9.46
N ARG A 144 -6.41 6.41 -8.18
CA ARG A 144 -6.45 5.49 -7.04
C ARG A 144 -7.43 5.96 -5.98
N ALA A 145 -8.37 5.08 -5.66
CA ALA A 145 -9.27 5.23 -4.52
C ALA A 145 -8.91 4.23 -3.40
N ASN A 146 -8.99 4.68 -2.15
CA ASN A 146 -8.85 3.82 -0.98
C ASN A 146 -9.94 4.13 0.04
N VAL A 147 -10.48 3.10 0.66
CA VAL A 147 -11.42 3.20 1.78
C VAL A 147 -10.95 2.26 2.88
N GLY A 148 -10.84 2.77 4.09
CA GLY A 148 -10.45 2.01 5.27
C GLY A 148 -11.50 2.12 6.37
N LEU A 149 -11.77 1.02 7.06
CA LEU A 149 -12.55 0.97 8.29
C LEU A 149 -11.76 0.22 9.36
N GLY A 150 -11.89 0.64 10.61
CA GLY A 150 -11.22 -0.07 11.67
C GLY A 150 -11.76 0.26 13.04
N LEU A 151 -11.60 -0.68 13.94
CA LEU A 151 -11.93 -0.56 15.35
C LEU A 151 -10.79 -1.17 16.15
N GLY A 152 -10.54 -0.66 17.33
CA GLY A 152 -9.43 -1.14 18.13
C GLY A 152 -9.59 -0.75 19.59
N PHE A 153 -9.02 -1.58 20.46
CA PHE A 153 -8.85 -1.22 21.85
C PHE A 153 -7.54 -1.76 22.37
N ALA A 154 -6.97 -1.10 23.37
CA ALA A 154 -5.75 -1.53 24.02
C ALA A 154 -5.83 -1.22 25.52
N ILE A 155 -5.20 -2.10 26.30
CA ILE A 155 -4.98 -1.91 27.72
C ILE A 155 -3.46 -1.86 27.89
N PRO A 156 -2.86 -0.65 27.95
CA PRO A 156 -1.47 -0.50 28.33
C PRO A 156 -1.29 -1.01 29.78
N THR A 157 -0.23 -1.77 30.05
CA THR A 157 0.14 -2.08 31.43
C THR A 157 1.66 -2.07 31.60
N ASN A 158 2.12 -1.89 32.84
CA ASN A 158 3.55 -1.89 33.20
C ASN A 158 4.24 -3.26 33.01
N SER A 159 3.52 -4.31 32.64
CA SER A 159 4.07 -5.66 32.48
C SER A 159 3.93 -6.19 31.06
N ILE A 160 2.69 -6.31 30.57
CA ILE A 160 2.37 -6.77 29.22
C ILE A 160 1.12 -6.01 28.78
N SER A 161 1.25 -5.19 27.76
CA SER A 161 0.12 -4.52 27.13
C SER A 161 -0.57 -5.49 26.17
N VAL A 162 -1.90 -5.46 26.17
CA VAL A 162 -2.72 -6.31 25.30
C VAL A 162 -3.69 -5.40 24.55
N GLY A 163 -3.84 -5.65 23.26
CA GLY A 163 -4.82 -4.94 22.46
C GLY A 163 -5.45 -5.81 21.41
N PHE A 164 -6.57 -5.35 20.88
CA PHE A 164 -7.32 -5.99 19.82
C PHE A 164 -7.58 -4.96 18.74
N PHE A 165 -7.58 -5.42 17.49
CA PHE A 165 -7.99 -4.61 16.36
C PHE A 165 -8.79 -5.42 15.36
N THR A 166 -9.61 -4.72 14.60
CA THR A 166 -10.13 -5.18 13.32
C THR A 166 -9.96 -4.06 12.33
N ALA A 167 -9.54 -4.40 11.13
CA ALA A 167 -9.30 -3.46 10.04
C ALA A 167 -9.83 -4.05 8.74
N GLY A 168 -10.45 -3.22 7.92
CA GLY A 168 -10.81 -3.52 6.54
C GLY A 168 -10.30 -2.41 5.64
N ASN A 169 -9.61 -2.76 4.57
CA ASN A 169 -9.16 -1.82 3.55
C ASN A 169 -9.57 -2.29 2.17
N LEU A 170 -10.04 -1.35 1.35
CA LEU A 170 -10.32 -1.52 -0.06
C LEU A 170 -9.48 -0.50 -0.82
N THR A 171 -8.67 -0.98 -1.77
CA THR A 171 -7.93 -0.14 -2.71
C THR A 171 -8.38 -0.50 -4.12
N ALA A 172 -8.73 0.52 -4.91
CA ALA A 172 -8.96 0.40 -6.35
C ALA A 172 -7.99 1.34 -7.07
N THR A 173 -7.36 0.85 -8.13
CA THR A 173 -6.51 1.64 -9.03
C THR A 173 -6.98 1.43 -10.45
N VAL A 174 -7.29 2.52 -11.13
CA VAL A 174 -7.55 2.59 -12.57
C VAL A 174 -6.27 3.04 -13.26
N ARG A 175 -5.97 2.45 -14.41
CA ARG A 175 -4.82 2.82 -15.25
C ARG A 175 -5.19 2.76 -16.72
N GLY A 176 -4.86 3.79 -17.49
CA GLY A 176 -5.00 3.76 -18.94
C GLY A 176 -3.87 2.99 -19.62
N GLU A 177 -4.20 2.29 -20.70
CA GLU A 177 -3.25 1.64 -21.60
C GLU A 177 -3.61 1.95 -23.05
N PHE A 178 -2.73 2.69 -23.73
CA PHE A 178 -2.85 2.98 -25.15
C PHE A 178 -2.19 1.87 -25.98
N ASP A 179 -2.94 1.25 -26.90
CA ASP A 179 -2.39 0.27 -27.83
C ASP A 179 -1.80 0.97 -29.06
N GLU A 180 -0.52 0.73 -29.35
CA GLU A 180 0.17 1.31 -30.51
C GLU A 180 -0.53 1.01 -31.85
N ARG A 181 -1.27 -0.10 -31.94
CA ARG A 181 -2.04 -0.45 -33.14
C ARG A 181 -3.18 0.53 -33.39
N ASP A 182 -3.76 1.07 -32.33
CA ASP A 182 -4.84 2.06 -32.43
C ASP A 182 -4.30 3.39 -32.96
N ARG A 183 -3.07 3.78 -32.56
CA ARG A 183 -2.40 4.95 -33.16
C ARG A 183 -2.34 4.83 -34.67
N VAL A 184 -1.89 3.69 -35.18
CA VAL A 184 -1.79 3.46 -36.64
C VAL A 184 -3.16 3.49 -37.32
N ILE A 185 -4.21 2.94 -36.68
CA ILE A 185 -5.58 2.99 -37.20
C ILE A 185 -6.08 4.43 -37.28
N LEU A 186 -5.93 5.20 -36.20
CA LEU A 186 -6.41 6.57 -36.11
C LEU A 186 -5.65 7.52 -37.05
N GLU A 187 -4.33 7.37 -37.16
CA GLU A 187 -3.52 8.10 -38.15
C GLU A 187 -3.95 7.77 -39.59
N GLY A 188 -4.24 6.49 -39.85
CA GLY A 188 -4.77 6.03 -41.14
C GLY A 188 -6.09 6.73 -41.47
N ILE A 189 -7.02 6.77 -40.51
CA ILE A 189 -8.33 7.42 -40.67
C ILE A 189 -8.18 8.93 -40.89
N ALA A 190 -7.31 9.57 -40.12
CA ALA A 190 -7.00 11.00 -40.24
C ALA A 190 -6.37 11.38 -41.59
N ALA A 191 -5.78 10.42 -42.30
CA ALA A 191 -5.17 10.60 -43.62
C ALA A 191 -6.05 10.11 -44.80
N LEU A 192 -7.22 9.52 -44.54
CA LEU A 192 -8.14 9.06 -45.57
C LEU A 192 -8.69 10.21 -46.42
N ASP A 193 -9.14 9.89 -47.64
CA ASP A 193 -10.07 10.78 -48.35
C ASP A 193 -11.36 10.89 -47.53
N PRO A 194 -11.89 12.11 -47.27
CA PRO A 194 -13.12 12.29 -46.49
C PRO A 194 -14.30 11.44 -46.99
N SER A 195 -14.37 11.15 -48.29
CA SER A 195 -15.43 10.31 -48.88
C SER A 195 -15.37 8.83 -48.48
N ALA A 196 -14.25 8.36 -47.91
CA ALA A 196 -14.06 6.96 -47.49
C ALA A 196 -14.31 6.72 -45.98
N VAL A 197 -14.45 7.79 -45.18
CA VAL A 197 -14.56 7.74 -43.71
C VAL A 197 -15.87 7.10 -43.25
N ASP A 198 -16.95 7.24 -44.02
CA ASP A 198 -18.29 6.68 -43.70
C ASP A 198 -18.30 5.16 -43.47
N SER A 199 -17.36 4.44 -44.09
CA SER A 199 -17.25 2.98 -43.97
C SER A 199 -16.49 2.50 -42.73
N VAL A 200 -15.92 3.41 -41.95
CA VAL A 200 -15.12 3.10 -40.76
C VAL A 200 -16.05 3.00 -39.54
N ASN A 201 -15.71 2.09 -38.62
CA ASN A 201 -16.31 2.01 -37.30
C ASN A 201 -15.17 1.96 -36.27
N LEU A 202 -15.10 2.92 -35.35
CA LEU A 202 -14.05 2.96 -34.32
C LEU A 202 -14.33 1.98 -33.17
N GLU A 203 -15.59 1.79 -32.79
CA GLU A 203 -15.98 1.03 -31.59
C GLU A 203 -15.47 -0.42 -31.62
N ASP A 204 -15.47 -1.04 -32.80
CA ASP A 204 -15.06 -2.44 -32.96
C ASP A 204 -13.55 -2.64 -33.19
N ASN A 205 -12.80 -1.56 -33.46
CA ASN A 205 -11.42 -1.65 -33.94
C ASN A 205 -10.36 -1.18 -32.93
N LEU A 206 -10.76 -0.45 -31.88
CA LEU A 206 -9.84 0.00 -30.84
C LEU A 206 -9.53 -1.11 -29.83
N GLN A 207 -8.29 -1.16 -29.35
CA GLN A 207 -7.74 -2.14 -28.41
C GLN A 207 -7.21 -1.52 -27.11
N SER A 208 -7.09 -0.20 -27.09
CA SER A 208 -6.82 0.64 -25.92
C SER A 208 -7.86 0.41 -24.85
N ARG A 209 -7.45 0.47 -23.59
CA ARG A 209 -8.31 0.06 -22.47
C ARG A 209 -7.93 0.74 -21.17
N GLY A 210 -8.94 0.93 -20.32
CA GLY A 210 -8.73 1.15 -18.90
C GLY A 210 -8.61 -0.18 -18.16
N ARG A 211 -7.58 -0.34 -17.32
CA ARG A 211 -7.44 -1.49 -16.41
C ARG A 211 -7.75 -1.08 -14.99
N ILE A 212 -8.56 -1.90 -14.33
CA ILE A 212 -8.95 -1.71 -12.95
C ILE A 212 -8.33 -2.84 -12.12
N LEU A 213 -7.54 -2.48 -11.12
CA LEU A 213 -7.00 -3.41 -10.11
C LEU A 213 -7.61 -3.06 -8.76
N ALA A 214 -8.30 -4.02 -8.15
CA ALA A 214 -8.89 -3.88 -6.84
C ALA A 214 -8.31 -4.91 -5.87
N SER A 215 -8.05 -4.49 -4.63
CA SER A 215 -7.63 -5.36 -3.53
C SER A 215 -8.43 -5.01 -2.29
N ALA A 216 -8.92 -6.04 -1.61
CA ALA A 216 -9.60 -5.93 -0.33
C ALA A 216 -8.88 -6.79 0.70
N VAL A 217 -8.58 -6.22 1.86
CA VAL A 217 -7.91 -6.91 2.97
C VAL A 217 -8.74 -6.68 4.23
N VAL A 218 -9.07 -7.76 4.93
CA VAL A 218 -9.75 -7.71 6.22
C VAL A 218 -8.92 -8.49 7.22
N GLU A 219 -8.60 -7.84 8.33
CA GLU A 219 -7.74 -8.37 9.38
C GLU A 219 -8.42 -8.17 10.72
N ALA A 220 -8.20 -9.13 11.61
CA ALA A 220 -8.51 -9.00 13.01
C ALA A 220 -7.44 -9.73 13.81
N GLY A 221 -7.02 -9.14 14.92
CA GLY A 221 -5.89 -9.67 15.67
C GLY A 221 -5.87 -9.21 17.12
N ILE A 222 -5.17 -9.98 17.93
CA ILE A 222 -4.81 -9.61 19.29
C ILE A 222 -3.30 -9.37 19.29
N SER A 223 -2.91 -8.18 19.71
CA SER A 223 -1.53 -7.74 19.77
C SER A 223 -1.05 -7.74 21.21
N PHE A 224 0.24 -8.02 21.40
CA PHE A 224 0.91 -7.99 22.69
C PHE A 224 2.12 -7.07 22.62
N ALA A 225 2.43 -6.38 23.71
CA ALA A 225 3.64 -5.59 23.81
C ALA A 225 4.25 -5.62 25.20
N LYS A 226 5.56 -5.43 25.25
CA LYS A 226 6.33 -5.40 26.49
C LYS A 226 7.53 -4.49 26.37
N THR A 227 7.80 -3.79 27.47
CA THR A 227 9.01 -2.99 27.65
C THR A 227 10.08 -3.79 28.39
N PHE A 228 11.31 -3.70 27.90
CA PHE A 228 12.51 -4.27 28.49
C PHE A 228 13.44 -3.12 28.90
N GLU A 229 13.72 -3.01 30.19
CA GLU A 229 14.72 -2.06 30.67
C GLU A 229 16.13 -2.57 30.36
N LEU A 230 16.98 -1.68 29.84
CA LEU A 230 18.39 -1.93 29.61
C LEU A 230 19.20 -1.40 30.78
N ASN A 231 20.40 -1.97 30.98
CA ASN A 231 21.33 -1.61 32.07
C ASN A 231 21.81 -0.14 32.06
N ASN A 232 21.41 0.68 31.09
CA ASN A 232 21.81 2.06 30.88
C ASN A 232 20.64 3.05 30.92
N THR A 233 19.56 2.73 31.66
CA THR A 233 18.36 3.58 31.84
C THR A 233 17.54 3.78 30.56
N ASN A 234 17.89 3.09 29.47
CA ASN A 234 17.09 3.07 28.26
C ASN A 234 16.07 1.94 28.31
N ALA A 235 14.93 2.14 27.63
CA ALA A 235 13.89 1.13 27.49
C ALA A 235 13.80 0.66 26.02
N LEU A 236 13.66 -0.65 25.83
CA LEU A 236 13.35 -1.27 24.54
C LEU A 236 11.92 -1.80 24.56
N GLN A 237 11.08 -1.27 23.68
CA GLN A 237 9.70 -1.73 23.53
C GLN A 237 9.63 -2.74 22.39
N LEU A 238 9.04 -3.89 22.66
CA LEU A 238 8.79 -4.93 21.67
C LEU A 238 7.30 -5.21 21.61
N GLY A 239 6.73 -5.20 20.42
CA GLY A 239 5.34 -5.55 20.18
C GLY A 239 5.22 -6.58 19.08
N VAL A 240 4.18 -7.40 19.15
CA VAL A 240 3.88 -8.45 18.19
C VAL A 240 2.38 -8.41 17.88
N SER A 241 2.05 -8.42 16.60
CA SER A 241 0.70 -8.61 16.07
C SER A 241 0.70 -9.83 15.13
N PRO A 242 -0.45 -10.50 14.96
CA PRO A 242 -0.62 -11.57 13.98
C PRO A 242 -0.37 -11.10 12.54
#